data_AF-A0A960BB31-F1
#
_entry.id   AF-A0A960BB31-F1
#
_cell.length_a   1.000
_cell.length_b   1.000
_cell.length_c   1.000
_cell.angle_alpha   90.00
_cell.angle_beta   90.00
_cell.angle_gamma   90.00
#
_symmetry.space_group_name_H-M   'P 1'
#
loop_
_entity.id
_entity.type
_entity.pdbx_description
1 polymer ?
#
loop_
_entity_poly.entity_id
_entity_poly.type
_entity_poly.pdbx_seq_one_letter_code
_entity_poly.pdbx_strand_id
1 'polypeptide(L)'
;MNLLPLVDALLEGGNALVDDGFVPNPDGWRCRLARPIDFDLVRARFEIPDTILLSPEHDTILDRLTWCSIEGPAIQQIGARPLS
;
A
#
# COMPACT_ATOMS: atom_id res chain seq x y z
N MET A 1 -7.00 6.13 -11.91
CA MET A 1 -6.17 5.93 -10.70
C MET A 1 -7.02 5.10 -9.76
N ASN A 2 -6.75 3.80 -9.64
CA ASN A 2 -7.72 2.83 -9.08
C ASN A 2 -7.60 2.62 -7.56
N LEU A 3 -6.60 3.21 -6.92
CA LEU A 3 -6.31 2.95 -5.50
C LEU A 3 -6.89 3.98 -4.52
N LEU A 4 -7.42 5.11 -4.99
CA LEU A 4 -8.02 6.13 -4.11
C LEU A 4 -9.13 5.58 -3.22
N PRO A 5 -10.10 4.76 -3.72
CA PRO A 5 -11.14 4.20 -2.86
C PRO A 5 -10.59 3.29 -1.75
N LEU A 6 -9.48 2.59 -2.02
CA LEU A 6 -8.83 1.75 -1.02
C LEU A 6 -8.15 2.59 0.06
N VAL A 7 -7.51 3.70 -0.33
CA VAL A 7 -6.94 4.67 0.62
C VAL A 7 -8.04 5.23 1.52
N ASP A 8 -9.14 5.71 0.95
CA ASP A 8 -10.26 6.27 1.70
C ASP A 8 -10.81 5.26 2.73
N ALA A 9 -11.03 4.01 2.33
CA ALA A 9 -11.50 2.97 3.24
C ALA A 9 -10.49 2.65 4.37
N LEU A 10 -9.19 2.67 4.07
CA LEU A 10 -8.15 2.44 5.08
C LEU A 10 -8.08 3.60 6.09
N LEU A 11 -8.27 4.84 5.64
CA LEU A 11 -8.37 6.02 6.50
C LEU A 11 -9.64 5.99 7.37
N GLU A 12 -10.78 5.60 6.80
CA GLU A 12 -12.02 5.36 7.56
C GLU A 12 -11.85 4.24 8.60
N GLY A 13 -11.03 3.21 8.31
CA GLY A 13 -10.58 2.18 9.26
C GLY A 13 -9.61 2.70 10.34
N GLY A 14 -9.39 4.01 10.39
CA GLY A 14 -8.57 4.72 11.37
C GLY A 14 -7.10 4.80 11.00
N ASN A 15 -6.69 4.38 9.79
CA ASN A 15 -5.30 4.56 9.36
C ASN A 15 -5.05 6.05 9.09
N ALA A 16 -3.79 6.42 8.89
CA ALA A 16 -3.41 7.79 8.60
C ALA A 16 -2.38 7.81 7.48
N LEU A 17 -2.38 8.87 6.68
CA LEU A 17 -1.35 9.10 5.69
C LEU A 17 -0.07 9.61 6.37
N VAL A 18 1.08 9.15 5.88
CA VAL A 18 2.39 9.70 6.27
C VAL A 18 2.73 10.94 5.45
N ASP A 19 2.33 10.96 4.18
CA ASP A 19 2.49 12.07 3.24
C ASP A 19 1.12 12.67 2.88
N ASP A 20 1.09 13.74 2.09
CA ASP A 20 -0.15 14.34 1.56
C ASP A 20 -0.76 13.52 0.40
N GLY A 21 -0.96 12.21 0.62
CA GLY A 21 -1.54 11.27 -0.34
C GLY A 21 -0.53 10.63 -1.27
N PHE A 22 -0.88 10.54 -2.56
CA PHE A 22 0.01 9.96 -3.58
C PHE A 22 1.11 10.94 -3.96
N VAL A 23 2.37 10.53 -3.78
CA VAL A 23 3.55 11.27 -4.16
C VAL A 23 4.35 10.53 -5.25
N PRO A 24 5.07 11.24 -6.13
CA PRO A 24 5.95 10.59 -7.11
C PRO A 24 7.04 9.75 -6.45
N ASN A 25 7.36 8.61 -7.05
CA ASN A 25 8.45 7.70 -6.70
C ASN A 25 9.18 7.28 -8.00
N PRO A 26 10.45 6.82 -7.99
CA PRO A 26 11.16 6.47 -9.23
C PRO A 26 10.42 5.49 -10.14
N ASP A 27 9.64 4.58 -9.55
CA ASP A 27 8.91 3.53 -10.26
C ASP A 27 7.42 3.85 -10.50
N GLY A 28 6.95 5.06 -10.15
CA GLY A 28 5.55 5.45 -10.32
C GLY A 28 5.05 6.41 -9.25
N TRP A 29 3.93 6.10 -8.61
CA TRP A 29 3.35 6.89 -7.53
C TRP A 29 3.15 6.02 -6.30
N ARG A 30 3.34 6.59 -5.10
CA ARG A 30 3.13 5.86 -3.85
C ARG A 30 2.33 6.67 -2.85
N CYS A 31 1.54 6.00 -2.04
CA CYS A 31 0.84 6.52 -0.88
C CYS A 31 1.32 5.75 0.35
N ARG A 32 1.81 6.43 1.37
CA ARG A 32 2.33 5.78 2.59
C ARG A 32 1.36 5.91 3.74
N LEU A 33 1.12 4.81 4.46
CA LEU A 33 0.27 4.74 5.64
C LEU A 33 1.09 4.64 6.93
N ALA A 34 0.57 5.23 8.00
CA ALA A 34 1.22 5.28 9.31
C ALA A 34 1.14 3.94 10.08
N ARG A 35 0.16 3.09 9.74
CA ARG A 35 -0.07 1.77 10.35
C ARG A 35 -0.16 0.71 9.26
N PRO A 36 0.06 -0.59 9.60
CA PRO A 36 -0.07 -1.68 8.65
C PRO A 36 -1.39 -1.66 7.89
N ILE A 37 -1.35 -2.11 6.64
CA ILE A 37 -2.53 -2.19 5.79
C ILE A 37 -3.47 -3.26 6.36
N ASP A 38 -4.74 -2.90 6.54
CA ASP A 38 -5.78 -3.86 6.88
C ASP A 38 -6.28 -4.53 5.59
N PHE A 39 -5.61 -5.62 5.21
CA PHE A 39 -5.96 -6.36 3.99
C PHE A 39 -7.30 -7.08 4.09
N ASP A 40 -7.75 -7.41 5.30
CA ASP A 40 -9.05 -8.06 5.51
C ASP A 40 -10.18 -7.05 5.31
N LEU A 41 -10.02 -5.82 5.80
CA LEU A 41 -10.92 -4.70 5.49
C LEU A 41 -11.03 -4.46 3.97
N VAL A 42 -9.89 -4.45 3.27
CA VAL A 42 -9.86 -4.28 1.80
C VAL A 42 -10.63 -5.40 1.10
N ARG A 43 -10.37 -6.66 1.45
CA ARG A 43 -11.06 -7.82 0.85
C ARG A 43 -12.55 -7.87 1.20
N ALA A 44 -12.94 -7.39 2.38
CA ALA A 44 -14.32 -7.37 2.82
C ALA A 44 -15.16 -6.29 2.11
N ARG A 45 -14.54 -5.19 1.67
CA ARG A 45 -15.25 -4.03 1.09
C ARG A 45 -15.19 -3.96 -0.43
N PHE A 46 -14.19 -4.57 -1.07
CA PHE A 46 -13.94 -4.36 -2.50
C PHE A 46 -13.79 -5.67 -3.26
N GLU A 47 -14.32 -5.70 -4.48
CA GLU A 47 -13.90 -6.65 -5.51
C GLU A 47 -12.54 -6.19 -6.06
N ILE A 48 -11.54 -7.07 -6.03
CA ILE A 48 -10.16 -6.74 -6.37
C ILE A 48 -9.86 -7.17 -7.80
N PRO A 49 -9.61 -6.25 -8.74
CA PRO A 49 -9.25 -6.60 -10.11
C PRO A 49 -7.87 -7.27 -10.18
N ASP A 50 -7.64 -8.08 -11.21
CA ASP A 50 -6.37 -8.79 -11.44
C ASP A 50 -5.14 -7.86 -11.61
N THR A 51 -5.36 -6.56 -11.89
CA THR A 51 -4.27 -5.58 -11.95
C THR A 51 -3.77 -5.19 -10.56
N ILE A 52 -4.59 -5.34 -9.53
CA ILE A 52 -4.25 -5.01 -8.14
C ILE A 52 -3.67 -6.25 -7.45
N LEU A 53 -2.42 -6.13 -7.02
CA LEU A 53 -1.74 -7.12 -6.20
C LEU A 53 -1.81 -6.70 -4.74
N LEU A 54 -2.41 -7.54 -3.91
CA LEU A 54 -2.34 -7.44 -2.45
C LEU A 54 -1.15 -8.28 -1.98
N SER A 55 -0.16 -7.67 -1.34
CA SER A 55 1.02 -8.34 -0.81
C SER A 55 1.13 -8.09 0.70
N PRO A 56 0.44 -8.89 1.53
CA PRO A 56 0.53 -8.80 2.98
C PRO A 56 1.96 -9.01 3.49
N GLU A 57 2.75 -9.85 2.84
CA GLU A 57 4.14 -10.10 3.24
C GLU A 57 5.06 -8.88 3.07
N HIS A 58 4.70 -7.94 2.19
CA HIS A 58 5.42 -6.69 1.98
C HIS A 58 4.65 -5.46 2.48
N ASP A 59 3.51 -5.66 3.16
CA ASP A 59 2.59 -4.60 3.59
C ASP A 59 2.27 -3.59 2.47
N THR A 60 2.02 -4.11 1.27
CA THR A 60 1.87 -3.32 0.03
C THR A 60 0.64 -3.71 -0.78
N ILE A 61 -0.01 -2.72 -1.37
CA ILE A 61 -1.01 -2.87 -2.45
C ILE A 61 -0.47 -2.19 -3.69
N LEU A 62 -0.36 -2.91 -4.81
CA LEU A 62 0.18 -2.38 -6.07
C LEU A 62 -0.85 -2.51 -7.20
N ASP A 63 -1.20 -1.41 -7.84
CA ASP A 63 -1.90 -1.43 -9.14
C ASP A 63 -0.88 -1.48 -10.27
N ARG A 64 -0.71 -2.66 -10.88
CA ARG A 64 0.26 -2.90 -11.96
C ARG A 64 -0.07 -2.18 -13.26
N LEU A 65 -1.32 -1.75 -13.45
CA LEU A 65 -1.71 -1.01 -14.66
C LEU A 65 -1.17 0.43 -14.61
N THR A 66 -1.15 1.03 -13.42
CA THR A 66 -0.78 2.44 -13.23
C THR A 66 0.53 2.64 -12.47
N TRP A 67 1.14 1.55 -11.99
CA TRP A 67 2.34 1.57 -11.14
C TRP A 67 2.17 2.48 -9.92
N CYS A 68 0.97 2.43 -9.34
CA CYS A 68 0.63 3.12 -8.10
C CYS A 68 0.68 2.13 -6.93
N SER A 69 1.31 2.50 -5.82
CA SER A 69 1.37 1.67 -4.60
C SER A 69 0.72 2.35 -3.39
N ILE A 70 0.10 1.56 -2.52
CA ILE A 70 -0.16 1.90 -1.11
C ILE A 70 0.81 1.07 -0.28
N GLU A 71 1.59 1.72 0.57
CA GLU A 71 2.65 1.12 1.37
C GLU A 71 2.37 1.37 2.85
N GLY A 72 2.31 0.32 3.65
CA GLY A 72 2.32 0.46 5.11
C GLY A 72 3.71 0.79 5.66
N PRO A 73 3.86 0.91 7.00
CA PRO A 73 5.15 1.11 7.61
C PRO A 73 6.09 -0.03 7.23
N ALA A 74 7.27 0.31 6.70
CA ALA A 74 8.26 -0.67 6.28
C ALA A 74 8.39 -1.77 7.35
N ILE A 75 7.99 -3.00 7.00
CA ILE A 75 8.33 -4.15 7.82
C ILE A 75 9.85 -4.19 7.80
N GLN A 76 10.49 -3.85 8.93
CA GLN A 76 11.92 -4.04 9.06
C GLN A 76 12.19 -5.52 8.81
N GLN A 77 12.65 -5.86 7.61
CA GLN A 77 13.36 -7.12 7.43
C GLN A 77 14.56 -7.01 8.36
N ILE A 78 14.48 -7.68 9.51
CA ILE A 78 15.65 -8.03 10.31
C ILE A 78 16.44 -8.99 9.43
N GLY A 79 17.27 -8.42 8.56
CA GLY A 79 17.84 -9.13 7.43
C GLY A 79 18.66 -8.22 6.51
N ALA A 80 19.17 -7.09 7.00
CA ALA A 80 20.35 -6.49 6.40
C ALA A 80 21.51 -7.47 6.59
N ARG A 81 21.71 -8.36 5.63
CA ARG A 81 22.98 -9.07 5.49
C ARG A 81 24.02 -8.00 5.13
N PRO A 82 25.08 -7.78 5.93
CA PRO A 82 26.11 -6.85 5.53
C PRO A 82 26.83 -7.40 4.29
N LEU A 83 27.28 -6.46 3.46
CA LEU A 83 27.93 -6.63 2.17
C LEU A 83 28.95 -7.79 2.15
N SER A 84 28.99 -8.47 1.01
CA SER A 84 30.18 -9.18 0.53
C SER A 84 30.42 -8.79 -0.92
#